data_AF-A0A1B2DHX0-F1
#
_entry.id   AF-A0A1B2DHX0-F1
#
_cell.length_a   1.000
_cell.length_b   1.000
_cell.length_c   1.000
_cell.angle_alpha   90.00
_cell.angle_beta   90.00
_cell.angle_gamma   90.00
#
_symmetry.space_group_name_H-M   'P 1'
#
loop_
_entity.id
_entity.type
_entity.pdbx_description
1 polymer ?
#
loop_
_entity_poly.entity_id
_entity_poly.type
_entity_poly.pdbx_seq_one_letter_code
_entity_poly.pdbx_strand_id
1 'polypeptide(L)'
;MYDKESIYDNEIEPLMKQIIEICKREQLPMAATFYLQEHRNDGDHDGEPMYCTTELPFPGDTVGHEHIKYVSEAMRYGKQGKPFVASYMITSG
;
A
#
# COMPACT_ATOMS: atom_id res chain seq x y z
N MET A 1 12.33 -5.18 20.09
CA MET A 1 11.12 -4.75 19.37
C MET A 1 11.60 -4.04 18.12
N TYR A 2 11.29 -4.57 16.94
CA TYR A 2 11.77 -3.98 15.68
C TYR A 2 10.79 -2.88 15.30
N ASP A 3 11.23 -1.62 15.38
CA ASP A 3 10.38 -0.46 15.11
C ASP A 3 10.27 -0.22 13.60
N LYS A 4 9.34 -0.95 12.97
CA LYS A 4 9.06 -0.84 11.54
C LYS A 4 8.47 0.52 11.17
N GLU A 5 7.87 1.23 12.12
CA GLU A 5 7.35 2.58 11.92
C GLU A 5 8.51 3.56 11.72
N SER A 6 9.51 3.53 12.61
CA SER A 6 10.73 4.32 12.43
C SER A 6 11.46 4.02 11.11
N ILE A 7 11.50 2.76 10.66
CA ILE A 7 12.09 2.43 9.35
C ILE A 7 11.23 2.98 8.21
N TYR A 8 9.91 2.87 8.32
CA TYR A 8 9.02 3.44 7.32
C TYR A 8 9.24 4.93 7.18
N ASP A 9 9.20 5.68 8.29
CA ASP A 9 9.33 7.14 8.29
C ASP A 9 10.71 7.61 7.82
N ASN A 10 11.79 6.98 8.28
CA ASN A 10 13.14 7.46 7.98
C ASN A 10 13.68 6.98 6.63
N GLU A 11 13.28 5.80 6.16
CA GLU A 11 13.86 5.18 4.97
C GLU A 11 12.86 5.04 3.82
N ILE A 12 11.62 4.65 4.09
CA ILE A 12 10.64 4.31 3.05
C ILE A 12 9.84 5.55 2.61
N GLU A 13 9.41 6.41 3.53
CA GLU A 13 8.62 7.61 3.25
C GLU A 13 9.30 8.54 2.22
N PRO A 14 10.63 8.83 2.32
CA PRO A 14 11.32 9.64 1.32
C PRO A 14 11.35 9.01 -0.08
N LEU A 15 11.39 7.67 -0.16
CA LEU A 15 11.36 6.94 -1.44
C LEU A 15 9.94 6.92 -2.02
N MET A 16 8.93 6.73 -1.17
CA MET A 16 7.53 6.78 -1.57
C MET A 16 7.16 8.15 -2.15
N LYS A 17 7.67 9.24 -1.60
CA LYS A 17 7.49 10.59 -2.17
C LYS A 17 7.97 10.66 -3.62
N GLN A 18 9.17 10.14 -3.91
CA GLN A 18 9.72 10.11 -5.28
C GLN A 18 8.88 9.22 -6.21
N ILE A 19 8.44 8.06 -5.74
CA ILE A 19 7.58 7.15 -6.52
C ILE A 19 6.24 7.82 -6.84
N ILE A 20 5.60 8.44 -5.85
CA ILE A 20 4.33 9.16 -5.99
C ILE A 20 4.46 10.28 -7.02
N GLU A 21 5.56 11.04 -6.99
CA GLU A 21 5.82 12.10 -7.97
C GLU A 21 5.92 11.57 -9.40
N ILE A 22 6.64 10.46 -9.60
CA ILE A 22 6.74 9.81 -10.90
C ILE A 22 5.37 9.30 -11.36
N CYS A 23 4.66 8.58 -10.51
CA CYS A 23 3.33 8.03 -10.82
C CYS A 23 2.33 9.14 -11.16
N LYS A 24 2.39 10.28 -10.46
CA LYS A 24 1.56 11.45 -10.77
C LYS A 24 1.90 12.05 -12.14
N ARG A 25 3.19 12.23 -12.45
CA ARG A 25 3.67 12.82 -13.70
C ARG A 25 3.32 11.95 -14.92
N GLU A 26 3.54 10.65 -14.81
CA GLU A 26 3.35 9.69 -15.91
C GLU A 26 1.93 9.10 -15.96
N GLN A 27 1.03 9.55 -15.08
CA GLN A 27 -0.34 9.06 -14.97
C GLN A 27 -0.46 7.55 -14.69
N LEU A 28 0.43 7.03 -13.83
CA LEU A 28 0.48 5.61 -13.48
C LEU A 28 -0.34 5.33 -12.21
N PRO A 29 -1.41 4.51 -12.27
CA PRO A 29 -2.11 4.09 -11.07
C PRO A 29 -1.20 3.20 -10.21
N MET A 30 -1.26 3.38 -8.88
CA MET A 30 -0.50 2.55 -7.94
C MET A 30 -1.25 2.30 -6.61
N ALA A 31 -0.97 1.15 -6.00
CA ALA A 31 -1.23 0.89 -4.59
C ALA A 31 0.06 0.36 -3.94
N ALA A 32 0.32 0.78 -2.71
CA ALA A 32 1.37 0.24 -1.86
C ALA A 32 0.85 0.16 -0.42
N THR A 33 1.03 -0.99 0.24
CA THR A 33 0.64 -1.21 1.63
C THR A 33 1.81 -1.81 2.39
N PHE A 34 2.12 -1.24 3.55
CA PHE A 34 3.17 -1.67 4.46
C PHE A 34 2.56 -2.04 5.81
N TYR A 35 2.85 -3.24 6.30
CA TYR A 35 2.41 -3.71 7.62
C TYR A 35 3.46 -3.33 8.68
N LEU A 36 3.11 -2.36 9.52
CA LEU A 36 4.05 -1.74 10.45
C LEU A 36 4.02 -2.42 11.81
N GLN A 37 2.84 -2.72 12.35
CA GLN A 37 2.71 -3.30 13.68
C GLN A 37 1.53 -4.26 13.77
N GLU A 38 1.65 -5.32 14.59
CA GLU A 38 0.58 -6.29 14.81
C GLU A 38 -0.51 -5.77 15.73
N HIS A 39 -0.12 -4.97 16.71
CA HIS A 39 -1.00 -4.32 17.66
C HIS A 39 -0.48 -2.91 17.87
N ARG A 40 -1.26 -1.90 17.45
CA ARG A 40 -0.99 -0.51 17.77
C ARG A 40 -1.50 -0.19 19.16
N ASN A 41 -0.81 0.72 19.83
CA ASN A 41 -1.11 1.16 21.19
C ASN A 41 -1.38 2.68 21.23
N ASP A 42 -2.18 3.18 20.28
CA ASP A 42 -2.48 4.60 20.08
C ASP A 42 -3.83 5.04 20.73
N GLY A 43 -4.35 4.23 21.66
CA GLY A 43 -5.56 4.53 22.43
C GLY A 43 -6.82 4.03 21.73
N ASP A 44 -7.38 4.82 20.80
CA ASP A 44 -8.68 4.54 20.16
C ASP A 44 -8.70 3.25 19.34
N HIS A 45 -7.53 2.67 19.07
CA HIS A 45 -7.38 1.47 18.28
C HIS A 45 -6.40 0.46 18.88
N ASP A 46 -6.29 0.48 20.20
CA ASP A 46 -5.44 -0.42 20.97
C ASP A 46 -5.72 -1.89 20.59
N GLY A 47 -4.67 -2.61 20.19
CA GLY A 47 -4.77 -4.02 19.78
C GLY A 47 -5.07 -4.26 18.29
N GLU A 48 -5.33 -3.23 17.48
CA GLU A 48 -5.51 -3.39 16.03
C GLU A 48 -4.17 -3.42 15.27
N PRO A 49 -4.07 -4.12 14.13
CA PRO A 49 -2.88 -4.05 13.28
C PRO A 49 -2.74 -2.68 12.59
N MET A 50 -1.50 -2.20 12.49
CA MET A 50 -1.16 -0.94 11.84
C MET A 50 -0.61 -1.16 10.43
N TYR A 51 -1.19 -0.45 9.47
CA TYR A 51 -0.76 -0.43 8.08
C TYR A 51 -0.58 1.01 7.59
N CYS A 52 0.43 1.24 6.77
CA CYS A 52 0.53 2.46 5.97
C CYS A 52 0.23 2.14 4.51
N THR A 53 -0.83 2.74 3.97
CA THR A 53 -1.32 2.45 2.62
C THR A 53 -1.38 3.73 1.79
N THR A 54 -0.82 3.68 0.59
CA THR A 54 -0.94 4.73 -0.43
C THR A 54 -1.70 4.18 -1.64
N GLU A 55 -2.74 4.87 -2.07
CA GLU A 55 -3.49 4.57 -3.29
C GLU A 55 -3.53 5.81 -4.18
N LEU A 56 -3.12 5.67 -5.44
CA LEU A 56 -3.21 6.70 -6.47
C LEU A 56 -4.12 6.21 -7.59
N PRO A 57 -5.42 6.54 -7.56
CA PRO A 57 -6.33 6.28 -8.66
C PRO A 57 -6.28 7.40 -9.71
N PHE A 58 -6.49 7.08 -10.99
CA PHE A 58 -6.55 8.07 -12.07
C PHE A 58 -7.96 8.23 -12.65
N PRO A 59 -8.40 9.47 -12.96
CA PRO A 59 -9.72 9.71 -13.53
C PRO A 59 -9.82 9.12 -14.95
N GLY A 60 -10.86 8.32 -15.20
CA GLY A 60 -11.19 7.78 -16.52
C GLY A 60 -10.86 6.30 -16.72
N ASP A 61 -10.05 5.70 -15.87
CA ASP A 61 -9.79 4.25 -15.86
C ASP A 61 -10.49 3.59 -14.65
N THR A 62 -11.73 3.18 -14.87
CA THR A 62 -12.54 2.52 -13.85
C THR A 62 -12.02 1.11 -13.52
N VAL A 63 -11.38 0.43 -14.48
CA VAL A 63 -10.90 -0.95 -14.32
C VAL A 63 -9.60 -0.97 -13.51
N GLY A 64 -8.66 -0.08 -13.84
CA GLY A 64 -7.43 0.10 -13.06
C GLY A 64 -7.73 0.49 -11.61
N HIS A 65 -8.71 1.39 -11.39
CA HIS A 65 -9.12 1.78 -10.04
C HIS A 65 -9.67 0.61 -9.21
N GLU A 66 -10.57 -0.21 -9.77
CA GLU A 66 -11.12 -1.38 -9.09
C GLU A 66 -10.04 -2.43 -8.78
N HIS A 67 -9.10 -2.64 -9.70
CA HIS A 67 -7.98 -3.57 -9.49
C HIS A 67 -7.05 -3.11 -8.35
N ILE A 68 -6.70 -1.82 -8.34
CA ILE A 68 -5.86 -1.18 -7.31
C ILE A 68 -6.53 -1.32 -5.93
N LYS A 69 -7.84 -1.06 -5.86
CA LYS A 69 -8.63 -1.21 -4.63
C LYS A 69 -8.65 -2.66 -4.14
N TYR A 70 -8.87 -3.61 -5.03
CA TYR A 70 -8.83 -5.04 -4.69
C TYR A 70 -7.46 -5.47 -4.13
N VAL A 71 -6.38 -5.02 -4.75
CA VAL A 71 -5.01 -5.32 -4.28
C VAL A 71 -4.77 -4.70 -2.90
N SER A 72 -5.17 -3.45 -2.69
CA SER A 72 -5.04 -2.77 -1.39
C SER A 72 -5.81 -3.48 -0.27
N GLU A 73 -7.06 -3.86 -0.53
CA GLU A 73 -7.89 -4.63 0.40
C GLU A 73 -7.26 -6.00 0.71
N ALA A 74 -6.78 -6.72 -0.31
CA ALA A 74 -6.11 -8.01 -0.12
C ALA A 74 -4.81 -7.91 0.71
N MET A 75 -4.07 -6.80 0.58
CA MET A 75 -2.86 -6.54 1.36
C MET A 75 -3.15 -6.15 2.81
N ARG A 76 -4.23 -5.39 3.07
CA ARG A 76 -4.59 -4.94 4.43
C ARG A 76 -5.12 -6.05 5.32
N TYR A 77 -6.00 -6.90 4.79
CA TYR A 77 -6.66 -7.91 5.63
C TYR A 77 -5.96 -9.26 5.61
N GLY A 78 -4.96 -9.43 4.73
CA GLY A 78 -4.60 -10.75 4.24
C GLY A 78 -5.86 -11.46 3.72
N LYS A 79 -5.75 -12.74 3.36
CA LYS A 79 -6.92 -13.64 3.47
C LYS A 79 -6.64 -14.52 4.68
N GLN A 80 -7.48 -15.49 4.99
CA GLN A 80 -7.01 -16.66 5.75
C GLN A 80 -5.94 -17.45 4.96
N GLY A 81 -4.77 -16.87 4.61
CA GLY A 81 -3.73 -17.46 3.75
C GLY A 81 -2.42 -16.66 3.69
N LYS A 82 -1.30 -17.40 3.53
CA LYS A 82 0.12 -16.96 3.56
C LYS A 82 0.45 -15.84 2.54
N PRO A 83 1.44 -14.97 2.85
CA PRO A 83 1.74 -13.79 2.05
C PRO A 83 2.12 -14.17 0.62
N PHE A 84 1.43 -13.56 -0.35
CA PHE A 84 1.75 -13.63 -1.77
C PHE A 84 2.08 -12.22 -2.23
N VAL A 85 3.35 -11.96 -2.57
CA VAL A 85 3.75 -10.77 -3.32
C VAL A 85 3.41 -11.03 -4.78
N ALA A 86 2.60 -10.16 -5.38
CA ALA A 86 2.22 -10.26 -6.77
C ALA A 86 2.59 -8.97 -7.51
N SER A 87 3.50 -9.09 -8.46
CA SER A 87 3.77 -8.04 -9.46
C SER A 87 3.18 -8.51 -10.78
N TYR A 88 2.14 -7.84 -11.28
CA TYR A 88 1.55 -8.14 -12.59
C TYR A 88 1.91 -7.05 -13.59
N MET A 89 2.43 -7.45 -14.75
CA MET A 89 2.50 -6.59 -15.93
C MET A 89 1.22 -6.80 -16.71
N ILE A 90 0.38 -5.76 -16.80
CA ILE A 90 -0.79 -5.77 -17.69
C ILE A 90 -0.31 -5.29 -19.06
N THR A 91 -0.19 -6.20 -20.02
CA THR A 91 -0.01 -5.84 -21.43
C THR A 91 -1.38 -5.80 -22.09
N SER A 92 -1.83 -4.61 -22.50
CA SER A 92 -2.97 -4.48 -23.42
C SER A 92 -2.55 -5.06 -24.77
N GLY A 93 -3.24 -6.13 -25.20
CA GLY A 93 -3.20 -6.62 -26.58
C GLY A 93 -4.22 -5.91 -27.46
#